data_AF-A0A1V5ZNX1-F1
#
_entry.id   AF-A0A1V5ZNX1-F1
#
_cell.length_a   1.000
_cell.length_b   1.000
_cell.length_c   1.000
_cell.angle_alpha   90.00
_cell.angle_beta   90.00
_cell.angle_gamma   90.00
#
_symmetry.space_group_name_H-M   'P 1'
#
loop_
_entity.id
_entity.type
_entity.pdbx_description
1 polymer ?
#
loop_
_entity_poly.entity_id
_entity_poly.type
_entity_poly.pdbx_seq_one_letter_code
_entity_poly.pdbx_strand_id
1 'polypeptide(L)'
;MKNDTVTIKRNKTVISTFRSELASIAETSDGITFQFKDGTFFYCVDAQMSSAAKQIIKNSFDFIRGNLIIDLLNYTTPARIEI
;
A
#
# COMPACT_ATOMS: atom_id res chain seq x y z
N MET A 1 15.87 11.22 -11.38
CA MET A 1 15.02 10.12 -10.86
C MET A 1 14.04 10.77 -9.90
N LYS A 2 12.73 10.68 -10.13
CA LYS A 2 11.76 11.30 -9.21
C LYS A 2 11.77 10.51 -7.90
N ASN A 3 11.92 11.22 -6.78
CA ASN A 3 11.90 10.67 -5.42
C ASN A 3 10.47 10.35 -4.97
N ASP A 4 9.70 9.66 -5.82
CA ASP A 4 8.33 9.30 -5.48
C ASP A 4 8.35 8.29 -4.32
N THR A 5 7.53 8.54 -3.31
CA THR A 5 7.46 7.72 -2.09
C THR A 5 6.22 6.84 -2.09
N VAL A 6 6.27 5.78 -1.29
CA VAL A 6 5.08 5.06 -0.84
C VAL A 6 4.98 5.20 0.67
N THR A 7 3.82 5.64 1.15
CA THR A 7 3.52 5.75 2.57
C THR A 7 2.33 4.87 2.91
N ILE A 8 2.55 3.87 3.77
CA ILE A 8 1.54 2.93 4.26
C ILE A 8 1.21 3.30 5.71
N LYS A 9 -0.05 3.58 5.99
CA LYS A 9 -0.54 4.04 7.30
C LYS A 9 -1.55 3.06 7.86
N ARG A 10 -1.44 2.76 9.15
CA ARG A 10 -2.47 2.09 9.95
C ARG A 10 -2.38 2.59 11.39
N ASN A 11 -3.38 3.36 11.83
CA ASN A 11 -3.38 3.99 13.15
C ASN A 11 -2.10 4.82 13.39
N LYS A 12 -1.31 4.51 14.42
CA LYS A 12 -0.03 5.19 14.73
C LYS A 12 1.16 4.66 13.92
N THR A 13 1.00 3.55 13.21
CA THR A 13 2.06 2.94 12.40
C THR A 13 2.10 3.60 11.04
N VAL A 14 3.26 4.16 10.69
CA VAL A 14 3.52 4.75 9.39
C VAL A 14 4.83 4.18 8.86
N ILE A 15 4.77 3.56 7.69
CA ILE A 15 5.94 3.12 6.93
C ILE A 15 6.04 4.06 5.73
N SER A 16 7.19 4.67 5.51
CA SER A 16 7.44 5.52 4.35
C SER A 16 8.79 5.15 3.76
N THR A 17 8.82 4.90 2.46
CA THR A 17 10.03 4.57 1.71
C THR A 17 9.92 5.03 0.26
N PHE A 18 10.99 4.90 -0.51
CA PHE A 18 10.91 5.12 -1.96
C PHE A 18 10.00 4.09 -2.61
N ARG A 19 9.19 4.54 -3.55
CA ARG A 19 8.29 3.67 -4.30
C ARG A 19 9.05 2.58 -5.07
N SER A 20 10.30 2.84 -5.43
CA SER A 20 11.21 1.87 -6.05
C SER A 20 11.49 0.66 -5.17
N GLU A 21 11.34 0.76 -3.85
CA GLU A 21 11.62 -0.33 -2.91
C GLU A 21 10.44 -1.28 -2.77
N LEU A 22 9.23 -0.84 -3.09
CA LEU A 22 8.05 -1.70 -3.08
C LEU A 22 8.09 -2.61 -4.32
N ALA A 23 8.19 -3.91 -4.09
CA ALA A 23 8.29 -4.93 -5.13
C ALA A 23 6.91 -5.41 -5.60
N SER A 24 5.99 -5.64 -4.67
CA SER A 24 4.63 -6.09 -4.99
C SER A 24 3.63 -5.80 -3.88
N ILE A 25 2.35 -5.79 -4.25
CA ILE A 25 1.21 -5.79 -3.32
C ILE A 25 0.34 -7.00 -3.66
N ALA A 26 0.03 -7.83 -2.65
CA ALA A 26 -0.79 -9.03 -2.81
C ALA A 26 -1.98 -9.03 -1.86
N GLU A 27 -3.16 -9.38 -2.41
CA GLU A 27 -4.34 -9.65 -1.59
C GLU A 27 -4.19 -10.98 -0.88
N THR A 28 -4.71 -11.06 0.33
CA THR A 28 -4.84 -12.31 1.10
C THR A 28 -6.31 -12.51 1.47
N SER A 29 -6.66 -13.69 1.98
CA SER A 29 -8.03 -13.98 2.43
C SER A 29 -8.49 -13.02 3.52
N ASP A 30 -7.58 -12.62 4.39
CA ASP A 30 -7.83 -11.85 5.62
C ASP A 30 -7.17 -10.46 5.60
N GLY A 31 -6.68 -9.97 4.46
CA GLY A 31 -6.10 -8.63 4.37
C GLY A 31 -5.20 -8.44 3.16
N ILE A 32 -4.04 -7.80 3.36
CA ILE A 32 -3.12 -7.44 2.27
C ILE A 32 -1.66 -7.52 2.73
N THR A 33 -0.77 -7.87 1.81
CA THR A 33 0.68 -7.95 2.03
C THR A 33 1.41 -7.01 1.10
N PHE A 34 2.44 -6.35 1.62
CA PHE A 34 3.37 -5.51 0.87
C PHE A 34 4.76 -6.16 0.93
N GLN A 35 5.34 -6.43 -0.23
CA GLN A 35 6.68 -7.00 -0.34
C GLN A 35 7.65 -5.93 -0.81
N PHE A 36 8.76 -5.78 -0.10
CA PHE A 36 9.85 -4.87 -0.45
C PHE A 36 11.02 -5.65 -1.09
N LYS A 37 11.82 -4.95 -1.89
CA LYS A 37 12.91 -5.54 -2.68
C LYS A 37 14.05 -6.11 -1.83
N ASP A 38 14.21 -5.62 -0.61
CA ASP A 38 15.17 -6.12 0.38
C ASP A 38 14.74 -7.47 1.00
N GLY A 39 13.55 -7.98 0.66
CA GLY A 39 12.98 -9.20 1.23
C GLY A 39 12.09 -8.96 2.46
N THR A 40 11.90 -7.71 2.88
CA THR A 40 10.98 -7.36 3.97
C THR A 40 9.53 -7.51 3.53
N PHE A 41 8.68 -8.02 4.42
CA PHE A 41 7.24 -8.11 4.20
C PHE A 41 6.48 -7.35 5.28
N PHE A 42 5.49 -6.56 4.88
CA PHE A 42 4.52 -5.96 5.78
C PHE A 42 3.16 -6.63 5.57
N TYR A 43 2.72 -7.37 6.58
CA TYR A 43 1.43 -8.05 6.59
C TYR A 43 0.40 -7.20 7.35
N CYS A 44 -0.70 -6.87 6.69
CA CYS A 44 -1.85 -6.25 7.32
C CYS A 44 -3.00 -7.25 7.34
N VAL A 45 -3.22 -7.86 8.51
CA VAL A 45 -4.38 -8.71 8.78
C VAL A 45 -5.55 -7.83 9.22
N ASP A 46 -6.62 -7.85 8.43
CA ASP A 46 -7.85 -7.11 8.63
C ASP A 46 -9.03 -7.80 7.91
N ALA A 47 -9.74 -8.66 8.65
CA ALA A 47 -10.89 -9.41 8.13
C ALA A 47 -12.08 -8.52 7.71
N GLN A 48 -12.10 -7.25 8.11
CA GLN A 48 -13.14 -6.29 7.72
C GLN A 48 -12.80 -5.56 6.41
N MET A 49 -11.57 -5.68 5.93
CA MET A 49 -11.14 -5.04 4.68
C MET A 49 -11.82 -5.72 3.48
N SER A 50 -12.72 -4.98 2.82
CA SER A 50 -13.45 -5.48 1.67
C SER A 50 -12.53 -5.80 0.48
N SER A 51 -12.93 -6.75 -0.36
CA SER A 51 -12.19 -7.08 -1.59
C SER A 51 -12.03 -5.86 -2.51
N ALA A 52 -13.02 -4.97 -2.56
CA ALA A 52 -12.92 -3.73 -3.31
C ALA A 52 -11.79 -2.82 -2.79
N ALA A 53 -11.68 -2.65 -1.47
CA ALA A 53 -10.60 -1.87 -0.88
C ALA A 53 -9.22 -2.49 -1.17
N LYS A 54 -9.09 -3.81 -1.04
CA LYS A 54 -7.87 -4.56 -1.38
C LYS A 54 -7.46 -4.37 -2.83
N GLN A 55 -8.40 -4.46 -3.76
CA GLN A 55 -8.17 -4.24 -5.19
C GLN A 55 -7.73 -2.81 -5.49
N ILE A 56 -8.35 -1.80 -4.87
CA ILE A 56 -7.92 -0.39 -5.04
C ILE A 56 -6.46 -0.22 -4.60
N ILE A 57 -6.09 -0.78 -3.43
CA ILE A 57 -4.69 -0.69 -2.96
C ILE A 57 -3.75 -1.41 -3.93
N LYS A 58 -4.07 -2.63 -4.35
CA LYS A 58 -3.24 -3.40 -5.27
C LYS A 58 -3.05 -2.67 -6.60
N ASN A 59 -4.13 -2.20 -7.22
CA ASN A 59 -4.08 -1.51 -8.52
C ASN A 59 -3.36 -0.15 -8.43
N SER A 60 -3.33 0.48 -7.25
CA SER A 60 -2.61 1.74 -7.05
C SER A 60 -1.09 1.59 -7.23
N PHE A 61 -0.56 0.37 -7.05
CA PHE A 61 0.85 0.06 -7.27
C PHE A 61 1.28 0.34 -8.71
N ASP A 62 0.43 -0.01 -9.68
CA ASP A 62 0.70 0.11 -11.11
C ASP A 62 0.80 1.57 -11.59
N PHE A 63 0.35 2.53 -10.77
CA PHE A 63 0.39 3.95 -11.12
C PHE A 63 1.79 4.56 -10.92
N ILE A 64 2.68 4.45 -11.90
CA ILE A 64 4.12 4.77 -11.80
C ILE A 64 4.54 6.24 -11.52
N ARG A 65 3.63 7.17 -11.21
CA ARG A 65 3.97 8.58 -10.94
C ARG A 65 3.34 9.09 -9.66
N GLY A 66 4.09 9.89 -8.92
CA GLY A 66 3.63 10.56 -7.71
C GLY A 66 3.74 9.71 -6.45
N ASN A 67 3.57 10.37 -5.31
CA ASN A 67 3.61 9.76 -3.99
C ASN A 67 2.35 8.92 -3.76
N LEU A 68 2.54 7.62 -3.52
CA LEU A 68 1.46 6.70 -3.20
C LEU A 68 1.18 6.76 -1.69
N ILE A 69 -0.02 7.18 -1.32
CA ILE A 69 -0.47 7.15 0.07
C ILE A 69 -1.51 6.05 0.23
N ILE A 70 -1.22 5.08 1.08
CA ILE A 70 -2.11 3.97 1.44
C ILE A 70 -2.54 4.16 2.89
N ASP A 71 -3.85 4.24 3.12
CA ASP A 71 -4.47 4.34 4.45
C ASP A 71 -5.32 3.08 4.69
N LEU A 72 -4.77 2.18 5.49
CA LEU A 72 -5.35 0.86 5.75
C LEU A 72 -6.59 0.90 6.65
N LEU A 73 -6.97 2.06 7.17
CA LEU A 73 -8.22 2.25 7.94
C LEU A 73 -9.28 3.01 7.13
N ASN A 74 -8.94 3.58 5.97
CA ASN A 74 -9.90 4.27 5.11
C ASN A 74 -10.40 3.34 4.00
N TYR A 75 -11.42 2.53 4.28
CA TYR A 75 -11.95 1.61 3.26
C TYR A 75 -12.66 2.29 2.09
N THR A 76 -13.03 3.58 2.20
CA THR A 76 -13.65 4.36 1.13
C THR A 76 -12.61 4.88 0.14
N THR A 77 -11.42 5.27 0.64
CA THR A 77 -10.31 5.76 -0.18
C THR A 77 -8.98 5.21 0.35
N PRO A 78 -8.76 3.90 0.19
CA PRO A 78 -7.65 3.22 0.86
C PRO A 78 -6.29 3.49 0.21
N ALA A 79 -6.27 3.98 -1.03
CA ALA A 79 -5.08 4.43 -1.72
C ALA A 79 -5.36 5.70 -2.53
N ARG A 80 -4.39 6.60 -2.59
CA ARG A 80 -4.41 7.81 -3.43
C ARG A 80 -3.02 8.19 -3.90
N ILE A 81 -2.95 8.99 -4.95
CA ILE A 81 -1.71 9.52 -5.51
C ILE A 81 -1.66 11.04 -5.26
N GLU A 82 -0.56 11.51 -4.67
CA GLU A 82 -0.25 12.92 -4.49
C GLU A 82 0.90 13.30 -5.45
N ILE A 83 0.71 14.35 -6.26
CA ILE A 83 1.64 14.77 -7.33
C ILE A 83 2.50 15.94 -6.85
#